data_AF-A0A6N9P8T6-F1
#
_entry.id   AF-A0A6N9P8T6-F1
#
_cell.length_a   1.000
_cell.length_b   1.000
_cell.length_c   1.000
_cell.angle_alpha   90.00
_cell.angle_beta   90.00
_cell.angle_gamma   90.00
#
_symmetry.space_group_name_H-M   'P 1'
#
loop_
_entity.id
_entity.type
_entity.pdbx_description
1 polymer ?
#
loop_
_entity_poly.entity_id
_entity_poly.type
_entity_poly.pdbx_seq_one_letter_code
_entity_poly.pdbx_strand_id
1 'polypeptide(L)'
;MADLSPAEILLDSLVPAQRLIKRLQDILKAPVPYVGIDLSQPTKAKIAAFQDNIQSRIDELTAQREKIVGLVKLIPDTTARTVIELRYGLTGSGCQKVPWLDMEELMNYGRHSIFRYHRKGVDQLNQILENGS
;
A
#
# COMPACT_ATOMS: atom_id res chain seq x y z
N MET A 1 0.73 22.89 -10.90
CA MET A 1 0.43 21.88 -9.86
C MET A 1 1.66 21.84 -8.97
N ALA A 2 1.53 21.87 -7.65
CA ALA A 2 2.70 21.73 -6.79
C ALA A 2 3.32 20.34 -7.00
N ASP A 3 4.63 20.27 -7.17
CA ASP A 3 5.33 18.99 -7.26
C ASP A 3 5.18 18.27 -5.91
N LEU A 4 4.77 16.99 -5.96
CA LEU A 4 4.61 16.17 -4.76
C LEU A 4 5.99 15.94 -4.13
N SER A 5 6.05 15.99 -2.80
CA SER A 5 7.27 15.64 -2.07
C SER A 5 7.59 14.14 -2.19
N PRO A 6 8.85 13.72 -1.95
CA PRO A 6 9.23 12.31 -1.96
C PRO A 6 8.35 11.43 -1.07
N ALA A 7 8.02 11.91 0.14
CA ALA A 7 7.10 11.24 1.05
C ALA A 7 5.70 11.08 0.45
N GLU A 8 5.15 12.10 -0.19
CA GLU A 8 3.81 12.04 -0.80
C GLU A 8 3.77 11.08 -1.99
N ILE A 9 4.79 11.08 -2.84
CA ILE A 9 4.92 10.12 -3.96
C ILE A 9 4.91 8.69 -3.43
N LEU A 10 5.73 8.43 -2.42
CA LEU A 10 5.84 7.13 -1.79
C LEU A 10 4.51 6.70 -1.14
N LEU A 11 3.87 7.58 -0.38
CA LEU A 11 2.60 7.30 0.28
C LEU A 11 1.44 7.11 -0.73
N ASP A 12 1.41 7.86 -1.83
CA ASP A 12 0.39 7.73 -2.88
C ASP A 12 0.45 6.39 -3.61
N SER A 13 1.61 5.73 -3.63
CA SER A 13 1.79 4.41 -4.24
C SER A 13 1.14 3.26 -3.46
N LEU A 14 0.89 3.44 -2.15
CA LEU A 14 0.50 2.37 -1.23
C LEU A 14 -0.83 1.70 -1.58
N VAL A 15 -1.86 2.50 -1.84
CA VAL A 15 -3.20 1.98 -2.15
C VAL A 15 -3.24 1.28 -3.51
N PRO A 16 -2.70 1.87 -4.61
CA PRO A 16 -2.56 1.16 -5.87
C PRO A 16 -1.80 -0.16 -5.75
N ALA A 17 -0.67 -0.18 -5.02
CA ALA A 17 0.12 -1.39 -4.80
C ALA A 17 -0.69 -2.48 -4.08
N GLN A 18 -1.39 -2.12 -3.00
CA GLN A 18 -2.23 -3.07 -2.25
C GLN A 18 -3.39 -3.64 -3.10
N ARG A 19 -4.02 -2.80 -3.93
CA ARG A 19 -5.04 -3.25 -4.88
C ARG A 19 -4.47 -4.24 -5.90
N LEU A 20 -3.26 -4.00 -6.38
CA LEU A 20 -2.57 -4.90 -7.30
C LEU A 20 -2.24 -6.23 -6.62
N ILE A 21 -1.68 -6.22 -5.41
CA ILE A 21 -1.43 -7.43 -4.61
C ILE A 21 -2.70 -8.27 -4.51
N LYS A 22 -3.83 -7.66 -4.14
CA LYS A 22 -5.10 -8.38 -4.00
C LYS A 22 -5.57 -9.01 -5.32
N ARG A 23 -5.47 -8.27 -6.44
CA ARG A 23 -5.82 -8.78 -7.77
C ARG A 23 -4.95 -9.97 -8.18
N LEU A 24 -3.64 -9.89 -7.94
CA LEU A 24 -2.70 -10.96 -8.24
C LEU A 24 -2.99 -12.21 -7.39
N GLN A 25 -3.29 -12.03 -6.10
CA GLN A 25 -3.73 -13.12 -5.22
C GLN A 25 -5.03 -13.76 -5.70
N ASP A 26 -6.00 -12.97 -6.18
CA ASP A 26 -7.26 -13.48 -6.72
C ASP A 26 -7.04 -14.30 -8.00
N ILE A 27 -6.08 -13.91 -8.86
CA ILE A 27 -5.67 -14.69 -10.04
C ILE A 27 -5.08 -16.05 -9.61
N LEU A 28 -4.24 -16.09 -8.58
CA LEU A 28 -3.66 -17.34 -8.08
C LEU A 28 -4.70 -18.26 -7.42
N LYS A 29 -5.75 -17.71 -6.80
CA LYS A 29 -6.82 -18.47 -6.13
C LYS A 29 -7.80 -19.14 -7.10
N ALA A 30 -7.92 -18.63 -8.32
CA ALA A 30 -8.76 -19.20 -9.36
C ALA A 30 -7.89 -19.76 -10.51
N PRO A 31 -7.06 -20.79 -10.27
CA PRO A 31 -6.42 -21.50 -11.38
C PRO A 31 -7.56 -22.09 -12.20
N VAL A 32 -7.76 -21.62 -13.44
CA VAL A 32 -8.83 -22.07 -14.33
C VAL A 32 -8.80 -23.60 -14.33
N PRO A 33 -9.75 -24.28 -13.67
CA PRO A 33 -9.67 -25.71 -13.54
C PRO A 33 -10.12 -26.27 -14.88
N TYR A 34 -9.17 -26.81 -15.63
CA TYR A 34 -9.47 -27.58 -16.85
C TYR A 34 -10.02 -28.94 -16.44
N VAL A 35 -11.22 -28.94 -15.85
CA VAL A 35 -11.94 -30.17 -15.53
C VAL A 35 -12.34 -30.81 -16.86
N GLY A 36 -11.78 -31.99 -17.15
CA GLY A 36 -12.07 -32.76 -18.37
C GLY A 36 -11.10 -32.57 -19.53
N ILE A 37 -10.05 -31.75 -19.41
CA ILE A 37 -8.96 -31.66 -20.40
C ILE A 37 -7.64 -31.95 -19.71
N ASP A 38 -6.99 -33.08 -20.05
CA ASP A 38 -5.64 -33.35 -19.57
C ASP A 38 -4.65 -32.49 -20.35
N LEU A 39 -4.07 -31.50 -19.66
CA LEU A 39 -3.07 -30.61 -20.24
C LEU A 39 -1.75 -31.37 -20.46
N SER A 40 -1.08 -31.08 -21.57
CA SER A 40 0.26 -31.59 -21.83
C SER A 40 1.25 -31.13 -20.75
N GLN A 41 2.30 -31.92 -20.48
CA GLN A 41 3.37 -31.55 -19.54
C GLN A 41 4.00 -30.17 -19.84
N PRO A 42 4.31 -29.82 -21.11
CA PRO A 42 4.78 -28.48 -21.46
C PRO A 42 3.79 -27.36 -21.08
N THR A 43 2.49 -27.59 -21.23
CA THR A 43 1.45 -26.62 -20.85
C THR A 43 1.38 -26.44 -19.33
N LYS A 44 1.41 -27.56 -18.58
CA LYS A 44 1.45 -27.56 -17.11
C LYS A 44 2.66 -26.77 -16.59
N ALA A 45 3.84 -26.99 -17.17
CA ALA A 45 5.06 -26.27 -16.81
C ALA A 45 4.96 -24.76 -17.07
N LYS A 46 4.37 -24.33 -18.20
CA LYS A 46 4.15 -22.91 -18.50
C LYS A 46 3.19 -22.23 -17.52
N ILE A 47 2.12 -22.93 -17.11
CA ILE A 47 1.17 -22.41 -16.11
C ILE A 47 1.88 -22.23 -14.77
N ALA A 48 2.65 -23.24 -14.33
CA ALA A 48 3.42 -23.14 -13.08
C ALA A 48 4.41 -21.97 -13.12
N ALA A 49 5.20 -21.83 -14.19
CA ALA A 49 6.15 -20.72 -14.33
C ALA A 49 5.47 -19.33 -14.31
N PHE A 50 4.27 -19.22 -14.88
CA PHE A 50 3.48 -17.99 -14.80
C PHE A 50 2.97 -17.71 -13.38
N GLN A 51 2.50 -18.74 -12.67
CA GLN A 51 2.09 -18.61 -11.26
C GLN A 51 3.26 -18.18 -10.37
N ASP A 52 4.44 -18.78 -10.57
CA ASP A 52 5.66 -18.41 -9.83
C ASP A 52 6.05 -16.94 -10.09
N ASN A 53 5.92 -16.46 -11.32
CA ASN A 53 6.17 -15.05 -11.65
C ASN A 53 5.18 -14.12 -10.93
N ILE A 54 3.89 -14.47 -10.91
CA ILE A 54 2.87 -13.70 -10.18
C ILE A 54 3.19 -13.68 -8.68
N GLN A 55 3.57 -14.81 -8.10
CA GLN A 55 3.91 -14.91 -6.68
C GLN A 55 5.13 -14.03 -6.35
N SER A 56 6.19 -14.10 -7.15
CA SER A 56 7.37 -13.23 -7.01
C SER A 56 6.99 -11.76 -7.03
N ARG A 57 6.06 -11.35 -7.91
CA ARG A 57 5.60 -9.96 -7.97
C ARG A 57 4.78 -9.55 -6.74
N ILE A 58 3.97 -10.45 -6.20
CA ILE A 58 3.25 -10.22 -4.93
C ILE A 58 4.26 -9.99 -3.81
N ASP A 59 5.30 -10.82 -3.72
CA ASP A 59 6.30 -10.76 -2.66
C ASP A 59 7.10 -9.45 -2.74
N GLU A 60 7.53 -9.03 -3.93
CA GLU A 60 8.18 -7.74 -4.16
C GLU A 60 7.33 -6.55 -3.69
N LEU A 61 6.06 -6.51 -4.10
CA LEU A 61 5.15 -5.43 -3.73
C LEU A 61 4.85 -5.42 -2.24
N THR A 62 4.76 -6.60 -1.63
CA THR A 62 4.56 -6.76 -0.18
C THR A 62 5.77 -6.24 0.59
N ALA A 63 6.98 -6.62 0.19
CA ALA A 63 8.22 -6.15 0.82
C ALA A 63 8.39 -4.62 0.67
N GLN A 64 8.08 -4.05 -0.49
CA GLN A 64 8.09 -2.60 -0.68
C GLN A 64 7.10 -1.90 0.26
N ARG A 65 5.88 -2.44 0.38
CA ARG A 65 4.87 -1.91 1.30
C ARG A 65 5.31 -1.99 2.75
N GLU A 66 5.89 -3.12 3.18
CA GLU A 66 6.40 -3.29 4.55
C GLU A 66 7.51 -2.30 4.87
N LYS A 67 8.42 -2.04 3.92
CA LYS A 67 9.45 -1.01 4.06
C LYS A 67 8.83 0.36 4.31
N ILE A 68 7.84 0.75 3.51
CA ILE A 68 7.13 2.03 3.68
C ILE A 68 6.42 2.10 5.05
N VAL A 69 5.73 1.04 5.44
CA VAL A 69 5.07 0.95 6.76
C VAL A 69 6.10 1.10 7.88
N GLY A 70 7.28 0.50 7.74
CA GLY A 70 8.40 0.67 8.65
C GLY A 70 8.80 2.14 8.81
N LEU A 71 8.91 2.88 7.70
CA LEU A 71 9.23 4.31 7.72
C LEU A 71 8.14 5.14 8.41
N VAL A 72 6.86 4.87 8.12
CA VAL A 72 5.74 5.56 8.76
C VAL A 72 5.72 5.34 10.28
N LYS A 73 6.12 4.15 10.76
CA LYS A 73 6.22 3.86 12.20
C LYS A 73 7.27 4.72 12.92
N LEU A 74 8.28 5.21 12.21
CA LEU A 74 9.32 6.09 12.75
C LEU A 74 8.86 7.54 12.94
N ILE A 75 7.68 7.92 12.41
CA ILE A 75 7.10 9.24 12.65
C ILE A 75 6.85 9.39 14.17
N PRO A 76 7.47 10.39 14.84
CA PRO A 76 7.44 10.50 16.29
C PRO A 76 6.12 11.08 16.82
N ASP A 77 5.46 11.96 16.06
CA ASP A 77 4.16 12.50 16.44
C ASP A 77 3.07 11.45 16.17
N THR A 78 2.49 10.93 17.24
CA THR A 78 1.52 9.84 17.17
C THR A 78 0.25 10.24 16.42
N THR A 79 -0.24 11.46 16.60
CA THR A 79 -1.42 11.96 15.89
C THR A 79 -1.16 12.14 14.40
N ALA A 80 -0.01 12.71 14.04
CA ALA A 80 0.43 12.85 12.65
C ALA A 80 0.58 11.48 11.98
N ARG A 81 1.21 10.52 12.68
CA ARG A 81 1.32 9.14 12.21
C ARG A 81 -0.04 8.51 11.95
N THR A 82 -0.98 8.63 12.89
CA THR A 82 -2.34 8.10 12.72
C THR A 82 -3.06 8.75 11.52
N VAL A 83 -2.90 10.06 11.31
CA VAL A 83 -3.43 10.73 10.12
C VAL A 83 -2.84 10.16 8.84
N ILE A 84 -1.53 9.91 8.77
CA ILE A 84 -0.88 9.27 7.61
C ILE A 84 -1.41 7.84 7.42
N GLU A 85 -1.50 7.05 8.48
CA GLU A 85 -1.94 5.66 8.41
C GLU A 85 -3.38 5.52 7.89
N LEU A 86 -4.29 6.38 8.36
CA LEU A 86 -5.67 6.43 7.87
C LEU A 86 -5.71 6.95 6.42
N ARG A 87 -5.07 8.09 6.17
CA ARG A 87 -5.19 8.76 4.87
C ARG A 87 -4.64 7.92 3.72
N TYR A 88 -3.61 7.12 3.95
CA TYR A 88 -2.94 6.34 2.91
C TYR A 88 -3.25 4.84 2.95
N GLY A 89 -4.29 4.45 3.67
CA GLY A 89 -4.75 3.06 3.68
C GLY A 89 -3.69 2.12 4.24
N LEU A 90 -3.08 2.48 5.36
CA LEU A 90 -2.24 1.59 6.15
C LEU A 90 -3.03 0.89 7.27
N THR A 91 -4.31 1.20 7.38
CA THR A 91 -5.27 0.55 8.29
C THR A 91 -6.26 -0.30 7.50
N GLY A 92 -6.86 -1.30 8.16
CA GLY A 92 -7.88 -2.18 7.58
C GLY A 92 -7.38 -2.96 6.35
N SER A 93 -8.18 -2.98 5.28
CA SER A 93 -7.83 -3.70 4.03
C SER A 93 -6.66 -3.11 3.25
N GLY A 94 -6.28 -1.87 3.57
CA GLY A 94 -5.26 -1.08 2.87
C GLY A 94 -5.54 -0.75 1.40
N CYS A 95 -6.70 -1.11 0.88
CA CYS A 95 -7.10 -0.88 -0.51
C CYS A 95 -7.74 0.49 -0.75
N GLN A 96 -7.86 1.34 0.28
CA GLN A 96 -8.53 2.63 0.17
C GLN A 96 -7.93 3.64 1.15
N LYS A 97 -7.82 4.88 0.66
CA LYS A 97 -7.54 6.05 1.47
C LYS A 97 -8.79 6.42 2.26
N VAL A 98 -8.68 6.69 3.55
CA VAL A 98 -9.81 7.25 4.32
C VAL A 98 -10.11 8.66 3.78
N PRO A 99 -11.36 8.96 3.35
CA PRO A 99 -11.78 10.29 2.95
C PRO A 99 -11.58 11.32 4.07
N TRP A 100 -11.27 12.57 3.72
CA TRP A 100 -11.04 13.63 4.71
C TRP A 100 -12.22 13.86 5.64
N LEU A 101 -13.45 13.75 5.12
CA LEU A 101 -14.68 13.85 5.90
C LEU A 101 -14.75 12.77 6.97
N ASP A 102 -14.53 11.52 6.59
CA ASP A 102 -14.57 10.37 7.51
C ASP A 102 -13.47 10.46 8.57
N MET A 103 -12.32 11.08 8.27
CA MET A 103 -11.26 11.31 9.26
C MET A 103 -11.67 12.28 10.38
N GLU A 104 -12.53 13.27 10.09
CA GLU A 104 -13.03 14.22 11.10
C GLU A 104 -13.82 13.48 12.18
N GLU A 105 -14.69 12.56 11.76
CA GLU A 105 -15.49 11.72 12.65
C GLU A 105 -14.61 10.70 13.38
N LEU A 106 -13.76 9.96 12.66
CA LEU A 106 -12.93 8.89 13.23
C LEU A 106 -11.95 9.38 14.29
N MET A 107 -11.41 10.58 14.12
CA MET A 107 -10.41 11.13 15.04
C MET A 107 -10.97 12.17 16.02
N ASN A 108 -12.25 12.56 15.87
CA ASN A 108 -12.86 13.66 16.63
C ASN A 108 -12.04 14.96 16.56
N TYR A 109 -11.55 15.29 15.36
CA TYR A 109 -10.80 16.51 15.09
C TYR A 109 -11.46 17.30 13.96
N GLY A 110 -11.44 18.62 14.06
CA GLY A 110 -11.83 19.48 12.94
C GLY A 110 -10.88 19.32 11.74
N ARG A 111 -11.42 19.49 10.53
CA ARG A 111 -10.69 19.41 9.25
C ARG A 111 -9.33 20.11 9.25
N HIS A 112 -9.27 21.33 9.80
CA HIS A 112 -8.04 22.11 9.81
C HIS A 112 -6.93 21.44 10.63
N SER A 113 -7.27 20.85 11.78
CA SER A 113 -6.34 20.10 12.60
C SER A 113 -5.83 18.86 11.87
N ILE A 114 -6.71 18.14 11.17
CA ILE A 114 -6.32 16.96 10.37
C ILE A 114 -5.33 17.34 9.29
N PHE A 115 -5.58 18.41 8.52
CA PHE A 115 -4.61 18.87 7.50
C PHE A 115 -3.28 19.31 8.11
N ARG A 116 -3.31 19.95 9.29
CA ARG A 116 -2.09 20.33 10.00
C ARG A 116 -1.25 19.11 10.38
N TYR A 117 -1.89 18.08 10.93
CA TYR A 117 -1.22 16.83 11.31
C TYR A 117 -0.79 16.02 10.08
N HIS A 118 -1.56 16.04 9.00
CA HIS A 118 -1.16 15.43 7.72
C HIS A 118 0.13 16.05 7.20
N ARG A 119 0.18 17.38 7.10
CA ARG A 119 1.38 18.10 6.66
C ARG A 119 2.57 17.83 7.58
N LYS A 120 2.35 17.87 8.90
CA LYS A 120 3.40 17.54 9.88
C LYS A 120 3.95 16.12 9.68
N GLY A 121 3.07 15.14 9.42
CA GLY A 121 3.47 13.76 9.17
C GLY A 121 4.27 13.60 7.87
N VAL A 122 3.86 14.29 6.80
CA VAL A 122 4.60 14.35 5.54
C VAL A 122 5.99 14.98 5.74
N ASP A 123 6.07 16.10 6.44
CA ASP A 123 7.33 16.80 6.71
C ASP A 123 8.29 15.91 7.53
N GLN A 124 7.78 15.24 8.57
CA GLN A 124 8.57 14.29 9.36
C GLN A 124 9.02 13.08 8.54
N LEU A 125 8.19 12.57 7.64
CA LEU A 125 8.56 11.46 6.77
C LEU A 125 9.62 11.87 5.74
N ASN A 126 9.55 13.08 5.19
CA ASN A 126 10.61 13.62 4.33
C ASN A 126 11.94 13.70 5.08
N GLN A 127 11.96 14.17 6.33
CA GLN A 127 13.18 14.18 7.14
C GLN A 127 13.74 12.76 7.39
N ILE A 128 12.88 11.77 7.61
CA ILE A 128 13.30 10.37 7.75
C ILE A 128 13.93 9.85 6.46
N LEU A 129 13.35 10.20 5.30
CA LEU A 129 13.88 9.81 4.00
C LEU A 129 15.23 10.49 3.70
N GLU A 130 15.40 11.76 4.05
CA GLU A 130 16.65 12.50 3.88
C GLU A 130 17.77 11.97 4.79
N ASN A 131 17.47 11.64 6.05
CA ASN A 131 18.44 11.16 7.02
C ASN A 131 18.80 9.67 6.88
N GLY A 132 17.96 8.90 6.19
CA GLY A 132 18.16 7.47 5.94
C GLY A 132 18.77 7.15 4.58
N SER A 133 19.15 8.17 3.80
CA SER A 133 19.67 8.06 2.43
C SER A 133 21.19 8.20 2.34
#